data_AF-A0A2D6E1F9-F1
#
_entry.id   AF-A0A2D6E1F9-F1
#
_cell.length_a   1.000
_cell.length_b   1.000
_cell.length_c   1.000
_cell.angle_alpha   90.00
_cell.angle_beta   90.00
_cell.angle_gamma   90.00
#
_symmetry.space_group_name_H-M   'P 1'
#
loop_
_entity.id
_entity.type
_entity.pdbx_description
1 polymer ?
#
loop_
_entity_poly.entity_id
_entity_poly.type
_entity_poly.pdbx_seq_one_letter_code
_entity_poly.pdbx_strand_id
1 'polypeptide(L)'
;MPRRGGTVDMTGVAQVISKMPQFRRTAKLEVEKRLVLEKQALIDEFDSHKVTLEVQDGPTASNTSNTLGGPGSNANLYTFIGFGEGLNPVRPIRTILHTSIHTSSVTMALTKRGPSHVPVASVNITLPNENKIREASLMPWEPGKSWISGIEEGISGFGYYMYKKFEKGRSGYALQSKHKVRNAHFRPVPYLKEMLGRFTNRLLRL
;
A
#
# COMPACT_ATOMS: atom_id res chain seq x y z
N MET A 1 -30.57 5.01 59.00
CA MET A 1 -29.12 5.13 58.74
C MET A 1 -28.84 4.56 57.35
N PRO A 2 -28.63 5.36 56.29
CA PRO A 2 -28.24 4.82 55.00
C PRO A 2 -26.76 4.44 55.04
N ARG A 3 -26.44 3.20 54.63
CA ARG A 3 -25.05 2.76 54.43
C ARG A 3 -24.44 3.62 53.32
N ARG A 4 -23.40 4.40 53.63
CA ARG A 4 -22.52 5.02 52.63
C ARG A 4 -21.89 3.89 51.82
N GLY A 5 -22.44 3.59 50.64
CA GLY A 5 -21.78 2.72 49.68
C GLY A 5 -20.45 3.35 49.30
N GLY A 6 -19.35 2.63 49.54
CA GLY A 6 -18.02 3.09 49.16
C GLY A 6 -17.94 3.20 47.63
N THR A 7 -17.78 4.42 47.13
CA THR A 7 -17.54 4.65 45.71
C THR A 7 -16.09 4.25 45.40
N VAL A 8 -15.90 3.27 44.53
CA VAL A 8 -14.56 2.87 44.05
C VAL A 8 -14.06 3.95 43.08
N ASP A 9 -12.87 4.50 43.34
CA ASP A 9 -12.20 5.39 42.39
C ASP A 9 -11.65 4.58 41.20
N MET A 10 -12.49 4.45 40.18
CA MET A 10 -12.16 3.75 38.94
C MET A 10 -10.99 4.41 38.18
N THR A 11 -10.74 5.71 38.39
CA THR A 11 -9.64 6.41 37.71
C THR A 11 -8.30 6.06 38.34
N GLY A 12 -8.22 6.00 39.67
CA GLY A 12 -7.04 5.52 40.39
C GLY A 12 -6.69 4.07 40.04
N VAL A 13 -7.70 3.19 39.96
CA VAL A 13 -7.52 1.79 39.52
C VAL A 13 -6.96 1.72 38.10
N ALA A 14 -7.51 2.49 37.16
CA ALA A 14 -7.03 2.55 35.78
C ALA A 14 -5.57 3.04 35.68
N GLN A 15 -5.18 4.03 36.49
CA GLN A 15 -3.80 4.51 36.56
C GLN A 15 -2.84 3.41 37.02
N VAL A 16 -3.19 2.66 38.05
CA VAL A 16 -2.37 1.55 38.56
C VAL A 16 -2.20 0.50 37.46
N ILE A 17 -3.30 0.07 36.83
CA ILE A 17 -3.28 -0.93 35.75
C ILE A 17 -2.38 -0.48 34.59
N SER A 18 -2.45 0.79 34.18
CA SER A 18 -1.60 1.34 33.10
C SER A 18 -0.09 1.28 33.38
N LYS A 19 0.29 1.26 34.67
CA LYS A 19 1.68 1.19 35.13
C LYS A 19 2.16 -0.24 35.38
N MET A 20 1.25 -1.22 35.43
CA MET A 20 1.62 -2.61 35.68
C MET A 20 2.50 -3.17 34.56
N PRO A 21 3.65 -3.80 34.87
CA PRO A 21 4.54 -4.38 33.87
C PRO A 21 3.85 -5.44 33.00
N GLN A 22 2.99 -6.26 33.61
CA GLN A 22 2.24 -7.30 32.91
C GLN A 22 1.28 -6.70 31.89
N PHE A 23 0.50 -5.68 32.28
CA PHE A 23 -0.41 -4.99 31.37
C PHE A 23 0.34 -4.37 30.19
N ARG A 24 1.44 -3.65 30.45
CA ARG A 24 2.28 -3.05 29.41
C ARG A 24 2.84 -4.09 28.44
N ARG A 25 3.34 -5.21 28.96
CA ARG A 25 3.89 -6.31 28.16
C ARG A 25 2.80 -6.93 27.28
N THR A 26 1.65 -7.28 27.85
CA THR A 26 0.54 -7.88 27.09
C THR A 26 0.00 -6.92 26.04
N ALA A 27 -0.16 -5.64 26.38
CA ALA A 27 -0.60 -4.62 25.45
C ALA A 27 0.37 -4.46 24.27
N LYS A 28 1.69 -4.42 24.54
CA LYS A 28 2.71 -4.36 23.49
C LYS A 28 2.66 -5.58 22.57
N LEU A 29 2.57 -6.79 23.14
CA LEU A 29 2.49 -8.03 22.37
C LEU A 29 1.26 -8.08 21.48
N GLU A 30 0.10 -7.65 22.00
CA GLU A 30 -1.14 -7.64 21.22
C GLU A 30 -1.09 -6.63 20.07
N VAL A 31 -0.50 -5.45 20.31
CA VAL A 31 -0.25 -4.44 19.27
C VAL A 31 0.67 -4.98 18.18
N GLU A 32 1.80 -5.59 18.55
CA GLU A 32 2.75 -6.16 17.60
C GLU A 32 2.10 -7.29 16.77
N LYS A 33 1.36 -8.17 17.43
CA LYS A 33 0.62 -9.25 16.77
C LYS A 33 -0.37 -8.72 15.74
N ARG A 34 -1.19 -7.73 16.13
CA ARG A 34 -2.18 -7.11 15.22
C ARG A 34 -1.51 -6.39 14.06
N LEU A 35 -0.42 -5.65 14.32
CA LEU A 35 0.32 -4.98 13.26
C LEU A 35 0.88 -5.97 12.23
N VAL A 36 1.41 -7.11 12.68
CA VAL A 36 1.92 -8.16 11.78
C VAL A 36 0.79 -8.71 10.90
N LEU A 37 -0.38 -8.98 11.48
CA LEU A 37 -1.54 -9.47 10.71
C LEU A 37 -2.02 -8.46 9.67
N GLU A 38 -2.16 -7.19 10.06
CA GLU A 38 -2.62 -6.12 9.16
C GLU A 38 -1.61 -5.82 8.05
N LYS A 39 -0.31 -5.91 8.37
CA LYS A 39 0.77 -5.78 7.41
C LYS A 39 0.75 -6.92 6.40
N GLN A 40 0.54 -8.16 6.85
CA GLN A 40 0.42 -9.30 5.95
C GLN A 40 -0.78 -9.13 5.02
N ALA A 41 -1.93 -8.71 5.55
CA ALA A 41 -3.12 -8.44 4.74
C ALA A 41 -2.87 -7.36 3.67
N LEU A 42 -2.11 -6.30 3.98
CA LEU A 42 -1.70 -5.29 2.98
C LEU A 42 -0.79 -5.89 1.90
N ILE A 43 0.15 -6.76 2.26
CA ILE A 43 1.05 -7.41 1.31
C ILE A 43 0.28 -8.38 0.41
N ASP A 44 -0.64 -9.15 0.98
CA ASP A 44 -1.50 -10.08 0.22
C ASP A 44 -2.42 -9.31 -0.74
N GLU A 45 -2.97 -8.18 -0.28
CA GLU A 45 -3.76 -7.26 -1.10
C GLU A 45 -2.94 -6.66 -2.24
N PHE A 46 -1.68 -6.28 -1.98
CA PHE A 46 -0.76 -5.81 -3.00
C PHE A 46 -0.44 -6.91 -4.02
N ASP A 47 -0.06 -8.11 -3.57
CA ASP A 47 0.36 -9.21 -4.45
C ASP A 47 -0.78 -9.80 -5.28
N SER A 48 -2.00 -9.78 -4.78
CA SER A 48 -3.20 -10.24 -5.50
C SER A 48 -3.82 -9.19 -6.43
N HIS A 49 -3.35 -7.95 -6.38
CA HIS A 49 -3.91 -6.88 -7.19
C HIS A 49 -3.62 -7.08 -8.68
N LYS A 50 -4.61 -6.84 -9.55
CA LYS A 50 -4.51 -7.07 -11.00
C LYS A 50 -3.34 -6.34 -11.65
N VAL A 51 -3.08 -5.10 -11.22
CA VAL A 51 -1.93 -4.31 -11.68
C VAL A 51 -0.61 -4.98 -11.29
N THR A 52 -0.49 -5.45 -10.05
CA THR A 52 0.72 -6.11 -9.55
C THR A 52 0.99 -7.36 -10.35
N LEU A 53 -0.02 -8.20 -10.54
CA LEU A 53 0.07 -9.43 -11.33
C LEU A 53 0.45 -9.13 -12.78
N GLU A 54 -0.23 -8.19 -13.44
CA GLU A 54 0.07 -7.81 -14.82
C GLU A 54 1.51 -7.31 -15.01
N VAL A 55 2.02 -6.50 -14.07
CA VAL A 55 3.40 -6.03 -14.12
C VAL A 55 4.39 -7.14 -13.75
N GLN A 56 4.03 -8.03 -12.82
CA GLN A 56 4.88 -9.14 -12.38
C GLN A 56 5.03 -10.23 -13.47
N ASP A 57 4.00 -10.43 -14.29
CA ASP A 57 3.97 -11.36 -15.42
C ASP A 57 4.77 -10.88 -16.64
N GLY A 58 5.31 -9.66 -16.58
CA GLY A 58 6.30 -9.17 -17.52
C GLY A 58 5.76 -8.81 -18.91
N PRO A 59 6.60 -8.86 -19.96
CA PRO A 59 6.28 -8.27 -21.25
C PRO A 59 5.24 -9.04 -22.09
N THR A 60 4.90 -10.26 -21.69
CA THR A 60 3.87 -11.10 -22.33
C THR A 60 2.55 -11.13 -21.56
N ALA A 61 2.47 -10.42 -20.43
CA ALA A 61 1.25 -10.37 -19.64
C ALA A 61 0.09 -9.72 -20.42
N SER A 62 -1.14 -10.14 -20.11
CA SER A 62 -2.34 -9.51 -20.66
C SER A 62 -2.79 -8.33 -19.80
N ASN A 63 -3.42 -7.32 -20.42
CA ASN A 63 -4.02 -6.17 -19.73
C ASN A 63 -5.25 -6.55 -18.87
N THR A 64 -5.01 -7.21 -17.75
CA THR A 64 -6.06 -7.63 -16.79
C THR A 64 -6.53 -6.48 -15.92
N SER A 65 -5.69 -5.45 -15.73
CA SER A 65 -6.03 -4.23 -15.00
C SER A 65 -6.99 -3.30 -15.75
N ASN A 66 -7.22 -3.55 -17.05
CA ASN A 66 -8.01 -2.70 -17.95
C ASN A 66 -7.49 -1.25 -18.07
N THR A 67 -6.20 -1.04 -17.81
CA THR A 67 -5.55 0.28 -17.90
C THR A 67 -5.28 0.72 -19.33
N LEU A 68 -5.07 -0.24 -20.25
CA LEU A 68 -4.68 -0.01 -21.65
C LEU A 68 -5.75 -0.47 -22.65
N GLY A 69 -6.96 0.06 -22.51
CA GLY A 69 -8.09 -0.21 -23.41
C GLY A 69 -9.17 -1.14 -22.82
N GLY A 70 -10.11 -1.57 -23.66
CA GLY A 70 -11.20 -2.48 -23.29
C GLY A 70 -10.83 -3.97 -23.44
N PRO A 71 -11.77 -4.88 -23.11
CA PRO A 71 -11.58 -6.32 -23.23
C PRO A 71 -11.08 -6.72 -24.63
N GLY A 72 -10.00 -7.51 -24.70
CA GLY A 72 -9.40 -7.96 -25.97
C GLY A 72 -8.28 -7.07 -26.53
N SER A 73 -7.81 -6.06 -25.79
CA SER A 73 -6.60 -5.33 -26.20
C SER A 73 -5.35 -6.19 -26.00
N ASN A 74 -4.51 -6.33 -27.03
CA ASN A 74 -3.18 -6.95 -26.92
C ASN A 74 -2.19 -6.03 -26.17
N ALA A 75 -2.66 -5.06 -25.39
CA ALA A 75 -1.79 -4.13 -24.69
C ALA A 75 -1.28 -4.77 -23.39
N ASN A 76 -0.15 -4.27 -22.90
CA ASN A 76 0.53 -4.81 -21.74
C ASN A 76 1.16 -3.66 -20.93
N LEU A 77 0.80 -3.53 -19.66
CA LEU A 77 1.23 -2.42 -18.81
C LEU A 77 2.75 -2.40 -18.62
N TYR A 78 3.38 -3.56 -18.51
CA TYR A 78 4.83 -3.68 -18.35
C TYR A 78 5.63 -3.02 -19.49
N THR A 79 5.25 -3.33 -20.72
CA THR A 79 5.86 -2.83 -21.95
C THR A 79 5.46 -1.38 -22.23
N PHE A 80 4.25 -0.98 -21.86
CA PHE A 80 3.82 0.41 -22.00
C PHE A 80 4.58 1.35 -21.05
N ILE A 81 4.77 0.94 -19.80
CA ILE A 81 5.64 1.66 -18.86
C ILE A 81 7.11 1.58 -19.34
N GLY A 82 7.48 0.56 -20.11
CA GLY A 82 8.81 0.47 -20.75
C GLY A 82 9.87 -0.17 -19.86
N PHE A 83 9.47 -1.09 -18.98
CA PHE A 83 10.41 -1.89 -18.20
C PHE A 83 11.27 -2.77 -19.11
N GLY A 84 12.53 -2.97 -18.73
CA GLY A 84 13.43 -3.88 -19.44
C GLY A 84 13.03 -5.34 -19.30
N GLU A 85 13.33 -6.21 -20.26
CA GLU A 85 13.04 -7.64 -20.13
C GLU A 85 13.68 -8.25 -18.85
N GLY A 86 12.94 -9.10 -18.15
CA GLY A 86 13.40 -9.76 -16.92
C GLY A 86 13.47 -8.88 -15.66
N LEU A 87 13.16 -7.59 -15.74
CA LEU A 87 13.07 -6.74 -14.55
C LEU A 87 11.86 -7.12 -13.69
N ASN A 88 12.01 -7.00 -12.37
CA ASN A 88 10.92 -7.09 -11.42
C ASN A 88 10.69 -5.73 -10.75
N PRO A 89 9.88 -4.85 -11.35
CA PRO A 89 9.59 -3.51 -10.79
C PRO A 89 8.65 -3.56 -9.58
N VAL A 90 7.99 -4.70 -9.33
CA VAL A 90 7.13 -4.93 -8.15
C VAL A 90 7.96 -5.17 -6.88
N ARG A 91 9.09 -5.88 -7.00
CA ARG A 91 9.94 -6.29 -5.87
C ARG A 91 10.43 -5.12 -4.99
N PRO A 92 10.92 -3.98 -5.51
CA PRO A 92 11.31 -2.84 -4.67
C PRO A 92 10.15 -2.34 -3.80
N ILE A 93 8.94 -2.31 -4.36
CA ILE A 93 7.73 -1.83 -3.66
C ILE A 93 7.32 -2.82 -2.57
N ARG A 94 7.28 -4.11 -2.89
CA ARG A 94 7.06 -5.18 -1.90
C ARG A 94 8.06 -5.07 -0.75
N THR A 95 9.34 -4.83 -1.06
CA THR A 95 10.40 -4.65 -0.05
C THR A 95 10.14 -3.45 0.85
N ILE A 96 9.71 -2.31 0.29
CA ILE A 96 9.35 -1.11 1.07
C ILE A 96 8.20 -1.41 2.04
N LEU A 97 7.15 -2.13 1.58
CA LEU A 97 6.01 -2.52 2.43
C LEU A 97 6.45 -3.45 3.57
N HIS A 98 7.34 -4.40 3.30
CA HIS A 98 7.90 -5.28 4.33
C HIS A 98 8.81 -4.57 5.34
N THR A 99 9.58 -3.56 4.92
CA THR A 99 10.64 -2.99 5.76
C THR A 99 10.23 -1.71 6.47
N SER A 100 9.33 -0.92 5.88
CA SER A 100 8.99 0.41 6.42
C SER A 100 7.93 0.35 7.52
N ILE A 101 7.06 -0.66 7.51
CA ILE A 101 5.96 -0.79 8.48
C ILE A 101 6.45 -1.46 9.76
N HIS A 102 6.51 -0.68 10.84
CA HIS A 102 6.90 -1.12 12.17
C HIS A 102 6.36 -0.18 13.26
N THR A 103 6.29 -0.70 14.48
CA THR A 103 5.93 0.09 15.66
C THR A 103 7.12 0.95 16.12
N SER A 104 6.95 2.26 16.16
CA SER A 104 7.97 3.19 16.64
C SER A 104 7.96 3.31 18.17
N SER A 105 6.77 3.39 18.75
CA SER A 105 6.61 3.41 20.21
C SER A 105 5.22 2.94 20.63
N VAL A 106 5.17 2.35 21.82
CA VAL A 106 3.92 1.98 22.50
C VAL A 106 3.95 2.66 23.86
N THR A 107 3.00 3.56 24.09
CA THR A 107 2.83 4.27 25.36
C THR A 107 1.48 3.92 25.96
N MET A 108 1.38 3.95 27.28
CA MET A 108 0.09 3.73 27.95
C MET A 108 -0.56 5.08 28.19
N ALA A 109 -1.82 5.20 27.78
CA ALA A 109 -2.64 6.38 28.01
C ALA A 109 -3.91 5.98 28.75
N LEU A 110 -4.57 6.98 29.33
CA LEU A 110 -5.93 6.82 29.83
C LEU A 110 -6.87 7.50 28.85
N THR A 111 -7.90 6.79 28.42
CA THR A 111 -8.97 7.36 27.62
C THR A 111 -10.27 7.35 28.40
N LYS A 112 -11.10 8.38 28.18
CA LYS A 112 -12.41 8.47 28.81
C LYS A 112 -13.39 7.59 28.04
N ARG A 113 -14.03 6.65 28.72
CA ARG A 113 -15.19 5.90 28.22
C ARG A 113 -16.35 6.09 29.19
N GLY A 114 -17.30 6.95 28.80
CA GLY A 114 -18.44 7.33 29.66
C GLY A 114 -17.96 8.05 30.93
N PRO A 115 -18.41 7.63 32.13
CA PRO A 115 -18.01 8.25 33.40
C PRO A 115 -16.63 7.80 33.91
N SER A 116 -15.93 6.87 33.23
CA SER A 116 -14.70 6.25 33.74
C SER A 116 -13.52 6.39 32.77
N HIS A 117 -12.30 6.26 33.32
CA HIS A 117 -11.08 6.14 32.54
C HIS A 117 -10.70 4.68 32.36
N VAL A 118 -10.21 4.35 31.16
CA VAL A 118 -9.75 3.00 30.82
C VAL A 118 -8.31 3.09 30.33
N PRO A 119 -7.40 2.23 30.81
CA PRO A 119 -6.05 2.17 30.30
C PRO A 119 -6.05 1.62 28.88
N VAL A 120 -5.38 2.33 27.97
CA VAL A 120 -5.24 1.97 26.57
C VAL A 120 -3.80 2.07 26.12
N ALA A 121 -3.41 1.27 25.13
CA ALA A 121 -2.15 1.42 24.44
C ALA A 121 -2.29 2.45 23.33
N SER A 122 -1.52 3.53 23.42
CA SER A 122 -1.29 4.46 22.31
C SER A 122 -0.08 3.98 21.53
N VAL A 123 -0.24 3.84 20.21
CA VAL A 123 0.76 3.22 19.34
C VAL A 123 1.13 4.20 18.25
N ASN A 124 2.42 4.48 18.11
CA ASN A 124 2.95 5.20 16.96
C ASN A 124 3.50 4.17 15.98
N ILE A 125 2.95 4.16 14.76
CA ILE A 125 3.33 3.24 13.69
C ILE A 125 4.01 4.06 12.59
N THR A 126 5.19 3.62 12.17
CA THR A 126 5.84 4.19 10.98
C THR A 126 5.24 3.56 9.73
N LEU A 127 4.83 4.41 8.79
CA LEU A 127 4.31 4.01 7.48
C LEU A 127 5.38 4.15 6.39
N PRO A 128 5.21 3.48 5.24
CA PRO A 128 6.05 3.69 4.07
C PRO A 128 6.10 5.15 3.66
N ASN A 129 7.30 5.67 3.43
CA ASN A 129 7.48 7.05 2.95
C ASN A 129 7.11 7.14 1.46
N GLU A 130 6.19 8.05 1.11
CA GLU A 130 5.74 8.26 -0.27
C GLU A 130 6.89 8.58 -1.23
N ASN A 131 7.89 9.36 -0.78
CA ASN A 131 9.06 9.67 -1.60
C ASN A 131 9.90 8.42 -1.89
N LYS A 132 10.07 7.52 -0.91
CA LYS A 132 10.77 6.24 -1.14
C LYS A 132 10.03 5.36 -2.13
N ILE A 133 8.70 5.31 -2.05
CA ILE A 133 7.87 4.58 -3.01
C ILE A 133 8.06 5.19 -4.41
N ARG A 134 7.99 6.52 -4.52
CA ARG A 134 8.15 7.27 -5.78
C ARG A 134 9.52 7.01 -6.42
N GLU A 135 10.59 7.12 -5.66
CA GLU A 135 11.96 6.86 -6.10
C GLU A 135 12.14 5.41 -6.58
N ALA A 136 11.56 4.45 -5.87
CA ALA A 136 11.61 3.03 -6.26
C ALA A 136 10.72 2.68 -7.46
N SER A 137 9.88 3.61 -7.92
CA SER A 137 8.91 3.40 -9.00
C SER A 137 9.05 4.42 -10.13
N LEU A 138 10.20 5.06 -10.28
CA LEU A 138 10.42 6.01 -11.37
C LEU A 138 10.24 5.35 -12.74
N MET A 139 9.56 6.05 -13.64
CA MET A 139 9.35 5.59 -15.00
C MET A 139 10.62 5.75 -15.83
N PRO A 140 10.92 4.82 -16.74
CA PRO A 140 12.20 4.83 -17.41
C PRO A 140 12.33 5.84 -18.57
N TRP A 141 11.22 6.45 -19.00
CA TRP A 141 11.17 7.41 -20.11
C TRP A 141 10.48 8.75 -19.75
N GLU A 142 9.90 8.87 -18.56
CA GLU A 142 9.28 10.09 -18.06
C GLU A 142 9.94 10.48 -16.72
N PRO A 143 11.01 11.33 -16.77
CA PRO A 143 11.75 11.70 -15.58
C PRO A 143 10.87 12.30 -14.48
N GLY A 144 11.08 11.87 -13.24
CA GLY A 144 10.38 12.40 -12.07
C GLY A 144 8.96 11.85 -11.86
N LYS A 145 8.39 11.09 -12.80
CA LYS A 145 7.07 10.48 -12.64
C LYS A 145 7.19 9.02 -12.23
N SER A 146 6.35 8.61 -11.28
CA SER A 146 6.26 7.24 -10.81
C SER A 146 5.25 6.44 -11.63
N TRP A 147 5.53 5.17 -11.91
CA TRP A 147 4.55 4.30 -12.55
C TRP A 147 3.37 3.99 -11.62
N ILE A 148 3.59 3.98 -10.30
CA ILE A 148 2.53 3.80 -9.29
C ILE A 148 1.57 4.98 -9.34
N SER A 149 2.09 6.21 -9.29
CA SER A 149 1.23 7.40 -9.41
C SER A 149 0.59 7.47 -10.79
N GLY A 150 1.33 7.09 -11.84
CA GLY A 150 0.82 6.99 -13.20
C GLY A 150 -0.38 6.04 -13.34
N ILE A 151 -0.42 4.93 -12.62
CA ILE A 151 -1.58 4.03 -12.64
C ILE A 151 -2.83 4.68 -12.07
N GLU A 152 -2.70 5.50 -11.03
CA GLU A 152 -3.83 6.13 -10.33
C GLU A 152 -4.26 7.46 -10.96
N GLU A 153 -3.32 8.19 -11.57
CA GLU A 153 -3.53 9.53 -12.14
C GLU A 153 -3.64 9.52 -13.66
N GLY A 154 -3.03 8.53 -14.30
CA GLY A 154 -2.94 8.40 -15.76
C GLY A 154 -1.53 8.54 -16.30
N ILE A 155 -1.24 7.72 -17.31
CA ILE A 155 0.01 7.76 -18.08
C ILE A 155 -0.31 8.22 -19.51
N SER A 156 0.38 9.25 -19.96
CA SER A 156 0.24 9.79 -21.30
C SER A 156 0.86 8.86 -22.35
N GLY A 157 0.49 9.04 -23.62
CA GLY A 157 1.15 8.34 -24.73
C GLY A 157 0.51 7.02 -25.18
N PHE A 158 -0.58 6.56 -24.55
CA PHE A 158 -1.22 5.29 -24.95
C PHE A 158 -1.72 5.27 -26.40
N GLY A 159 -2.18 6.42 -26.94
CA GLY A 159 -2.56 6.54 -28.35
C GLY A 159 -1.40 6.37 -29.35
N TYR A 160 -0.15 6.39 -28.88
CA TYR A 160 1.07 6.22 -29.67
C TYR A 160 1.72 4.84 -29.46
N TYR A 161 1.27 4.09 -28.46
CA TYR A 161 1.78 2.79 -28.10
C TYR A 161 1.16 1.69 -28.97
N MET A 162 2.01 0.80 -29.48
CA MET A 162 1.62 -0.41 -30.20
C MET A 162 2.34 -1.62 -29.59
N TYR A 163 1.59 -2.62 -29.16
CA TYR A 163 2.15 -3.89 -28.73
C TYR A 163 2.48 -4.76 -29.94
N LYS A 164 3.76 -5.10 -30.09
CA LYS A 164 4.28 -5.99 -31.13
C LYS A 164 5.61 -6.56 -30.66
N LYS A 165 5.86 -7.85 -30.88
CA LYS A 165 7.17 -8.46 -30.62
C LYS A 165 8.22 -7.82 -31.52
N PHE A 166 9.36 -7.43 -30.96
CA PHE A 166 10.44 -6.80 -31.68
C PHE A 166 11.79 -7.29 -31.10
N GLU A 167 12.72 -7.73 -31.94
CA GLU A 167 14.04 -8.20 -31.46
C GLU A 167 14.91 -7.08 -30.88
N LYS A 168 14.50 -5.82 -31.05
CA LYS A 168 15.18 -4.63 -30.55
C LYS A 168 14.23 -3.81 -29.67
N GLY A 169 14.70 -3.40 -28.49
CA GLY A 169 13.93 -2.58 -27.54
C GLY A 169 14.19 -3.00 -26.11
N ARG A 170 13.77 -2.17 -25.14
CA ARG A 170 14.04 -2.42 -23.70
C ARG A 170 13.39 -3.72 -23.21
N SER A 171 12.12 -3.92 -23.57
CA SER A 171 11.28 -5.04 -23.16
C SER A 171 11.25 -6.19 -24.17
N GLY A 172 11.79 -6.01 -25.39
CA GLY A 172 11.56 -6.91 -26.53
C GLY A 172 10.12 -6.88 -27.10
N TYR A 173 9.23 -6.08 -26.51
CA TYR A 173 7.82 -5.99 -26.87
C TYR A 173 7.34 -4.54 -26.77
N ALA A 174 6.68 -4.10 -27.83
CA ALA A 174 6.10 -2.77 -28.02
C ALA A 174 6.99 -1.67 -28.59
N LEU A 175 6.33 -0.72 -29.27
CA LEU A 175 6.90 0.45 -29.92
C LEU A 175 6.04 1.68 -29.59
N GLN A 176 6.68 2.82 -29.36
CA GLN A 176 6.02 4.13 -29.40
C GLN A 176 6.24 4.77 -30.76
N SER A 177 5.14 5.03 -31.47
CA SER A 177 5.14 5.71 -32.77
C SER A 177 5.23 7.22 -32.59
N LYS A 178 5.86 7.91 -33.55
CA LYS A 178 5.82 9.39 -33.63
C LYS A 178 4.41 9.91 -33.95
N HIS A 179 3.64 9.13 -34.70
CA HIS A 179 2.27 9.47 -35.07
C HIS A 179 1.27 8.66 -34.24
N LYS A 180 0.16 9.29 -33.88
CA LYS A 180 -0.93 8.64 -33.13
C LYS A 180 -1.46 7.46 -33.95
N VAL A 181 -1.37 6.26 -33.39
CA VAL A 181 -1.80 5.01 -34.06
C VAL A 181 -3.26 4.68 -33.77
N ARG A 182 -3.84 5.23 -32.70
CA ARG A 182 -5.25 5.06 -32.33
C ARG A 182 -5.75 6.16 -31.41
N ASN A 183 -7.07 6.37 -31.40
CA ASN A 183 -7.71 7.19 -30.38
C ASN A 183 -7.97 6.36 -29.11
N ALA A 184 -6.92 6.20 -28.30
CA ALA A 184 -6.99 5.43 -27.06
C ALA A 184 -6.40 6.22 -25.89
N HIS A 185 -7.00 6.03 -24.72
CA HIS A 185 -6.64 6.69 -23.48
C HIS A 185 -6.33 5.66 -22.40
N PHE A 186 -5.33 5.97 -21.58
CA PHE A 186 -5.07 5.23 -20.35
C PHE A 186 -6.27 5.38 -19.42
N ARG A 187 -6.65 4.30 -18.75
CA ARG A 187 -7.73 4.28 -17.76
C ARG A 187 -7.11 4.15 -16.38
N PRO A 188 -7.08 5.23 -15.57
CA PRO A 188 -6.55 5.15 -14.23
C PRO A 188 -7.36 4.19 -13.37
N VAL A 189 -6.67 3.45 -12.51
CA VAL A 189 -7.28 2.52 -11.56
C VAL A 189 -6.71 2.76 -10.17
N PRO A 190 -7.52 2.65 -9.10
CA PRO A 190 -7.00 2.67 -7.74
C PRO A 190 -5.94 1.57 -7.54
N TYR A 191 -4.88 1.88 -6.82
CA TYR A 191 -3.79 0.95 -6.57
C TYR A 191 -3.21 1.14 -5.17
N LEU A 192 -1.94 1.50 -5.06
CA LEU A 192 -1.21 1.48 -3.80
C LEU A 192 -1.71 2.52 -2.79
N LYS A 193 -2.12 3.71 -3.24
CA LYS A 193 -2.61 4.76 -2.33
C LYS A 193 -3.91 4.33 -1.65
N GLU A 194 -4.79 3.68 -2.40
CA GLU A 194 -6.03 3.16 -1.87
C GLU A 194 -5.79 2.02 -0.87
N MET A 195 -4.88 1.08 -1.18
CA MET A 195 -4.48 0.00 -0.28
C MET A 195 -3.90 0.54 1.04
N LEU A 196 -3.00 1.52 0.97
CA LEU A 196 -2.41 2.17 2.15
C LEU A 196 -3.46 2.92 2.97
N GLY A 197 -4.45 3.54 2.31
CA GLY A 197 -5.60 4.14 2.97
C GLY A 197 -6.44 3.12 3.72
N ARG A 198 -6.77 1.99 3.10
CA ARG A 198 -7.48 0.88 3.75
C ARG A 198 -6.69 0.31 4.93
N PHE A 199 -5.41 0.07 4.76
CA PHE A 199 -4.51 -0.38 5.83
C PHE A 199 -4.53 0.59 7.02
N THR A 200 -4.37 1.89 6.78
CA THR A 200 -4.41 2.92 7.82
C THR A 200 -5.76 2.92 8.55
N ASN A 201 -6.87 2.77 7.81
CA ASN A 201 -8.20 2.68 8.41
C ASN A 201 -8.41 1.42 9.27
N ARG A 202 -7.81 0.28 8.90
CA ARG A 202 -7.81 -0.93 9.73
C ARG A 202 -7.03 -0.72 11.02
N LEU A 203 -5.87 -0.06 10.94
CA LEU A 203 -5.06 0.29 12.13
C LEU A 203 -5.77 1.25 13.10
N LEU A 204 -6.51 2.23 12.59
CA LEU A 204 -7.26 3.18 13.43
C LEU A 204 -8.45 2.53 14.17
N ARG A 205 -8.87 1.33 13.76
CA ARG A 205 -9.97 0.59 14.39
C ARG A 205 -9.49 -0.45 15.42
N LEU A 206 -8.18 -0.59 15.62
CA LEU A 206 -7.59 -1.52 16.59
C LEU A 206 -7.86 -1.09 18.05
#